data_AF-A0A536BHN6-F1
#
_entry.id   AF-A0A536BHN6-F1
#
_cell.length_a   1.000
_cell.length_b   1.000
_cell.length_c   1.000
_cell.angle_alpha   90.00
_cell.angle_beta   90.00
_cell.angle_gamma   90.00
#
_symmetry.space_group_name_H-M   'P 1'
#
loop_
_entity.id
_entity.type
_entity.pdbx_description
1 polymer ?
#
loop_
_entity_poly.entity_id
_entity_poly.type
_entity_poly.pdbx_seq_one_letter_code
_entity_poly.pdbx_strand_id
1 'polypeptide(L)'
;MRWRAIVPATLLVFGATAPSLPASAEPPVPGLGDCPLYGDVHICSAEIPSWDGSPLDVDLTLPQQAGGSRHPLMVMLHGFANNKHEWESLTDEGDHADKWHWNNHWFARHGFYVLTYTARGFLDQGKTREDEPNTPPGAPFGSYTGPGTPGTVHLKSRDYEIKDTQWLAAMVAAAYSDLDPNSVAVSGGSYGGGESWTLASQASWRSAHDQNPALPVLQLQVAIPKYPWTDLAYSLAPNGHKGPFDGTIYSSSQGSTTTDSGEENPVGVVKYSYATGFFGEGIADGFFETTPEPIPAWYADAVVAGDPYDGGSPNSDRDDFIRDLRHGLTELRGAFYQDESWAEQAGNREVAIFSISDSSRT
;
A
#
# COMPACT_ATOMS: atom_id res chain seq x y z
N MET A 1 23.91 66.55 -59.83
CA MET A 1 24.06 66.29 -58.39
C MET A 1 23.66 64.85 -58.11
N ARG A 2 24.62 63.98 -57.79
CA ARG A 2 24.39 62.55 -57.52
C ARG A 2 24.44 62.35 -56.01
N TRP A 3 23.33 61.93 -55.41
CA TRP A 3 23.24 61.61 -53.98
C TRP A 3 23.63 60.15 -53.76
N ARG A 4 24.56 59.93 -52.83
CA ARG A 4 25.01 58.61 -52.35
C ARG A 4 24.06 58.16 -51.24
N ALA A 5 23.43 57.00 -51.39
CA ALA A 5 22.69 56.35 -50.31
C ALA A 5 23.66 55.50 -49.47
N ILE A 6 23.66 55.73 -48.16
CA ILE A 6 24.40 54.98 -47.14
C ILE A 6 23.41 54.00 -46.52
N VAL A 7 23.72 52.70 -46.58
CA VAL A 7 22.95 51.63 -45.92
C VAL A 7 23.52 51.42 -44.51
N PRO A 8 22.71 51.40 -43.43
CA PRO A 8 23.21 51.13 -42.09
C PRO A 8 23.39 49.62 -41.87
N ALA A 9 24.53 49.24 -41.29
CA ALA A 9 24.84 47.89 -40.87
C ALA A 9 24.14 47.56 -39.54
N THR A 10 23.34 46.50 -39.52
CA THR A 10 22.68 45.97 -38.33
C THR A 10 23.64 45.00 -37.62
N LEU A 11 24.05 45.34 -36.39
CA LEU A 11 24.84 44.48 -35.51
C LEU A 11 23.92 43.45 -34.84
N LEU A 12 24.10 42.18 -35.18
CA LEU A 12 23.49 41.02 -34.50
C LEU A 12 24.37 40.62 -33.30
N VAL A 13 23.84 40.79 -32.10
CA VAL A 13 24.45 40.32 -30.85
C VAL A 13 24.04 38.86 -30.66
N PHE A 14 24.99 37.93 -30.77
CA PHE A 14 24.81 36.54 -30.36
C PHE A 14 24.96 36.45 -28.83
N GLY A 15 23.86 36.20 -28.13
CA GLY A 15 23.88 35.85 -26.71
C GLY A 15 24.45 34.45 -26.52
N ALA A 16 25.57 34.34 -25.80
CA ALA A 16 26.11 33.06 -25.37
C ALA A 16 25.24 32.49 -24.25
N THR A 17 24.44 31.46 -24.55
CA THR A 17 23.77 30.65 -23.53
C THR A 17 24.80 29.72 -22.91
N ALA A 18 25.12 29.93 -21.64
CA ALA A 18 25.92 28.98 -20.86
C ALA A 18 25.15 27.65 -20.75
N PRO A 19 25.82 26.48 -20.91
CA PRO A 19 25.17 25.20 -20.67
C PRO A 19 24.82 25.09 -19.19
N SER A 20 23.53 24.95 -18.89
CA SER A 20 23.06 24.52 -17.58
C SER A 20 23.61 23.14 -17.29
N LEU A 21 24.42 23.01 -16.24
CA LEU A 21 24.78 21.71 -15.67
C LEU A 21 23.48 21.00 -15.24
N PRO A 22 23.33 19.69 -15.50
CA PRO A 22 22.21 18.94 -14.93
C PRO A 22 22.27 19.06 -13.40
N ALA A 23 21.12 19.32 -12.80
CA ALA A 23 20.94 19.26 -11.36
C ALA A 23 21.48 17.92 -10.85
N SER A 24 22.25 17.95 -9.76
CA SER A 24 22.70 16.75 -9.06
C SER A 24 21.53 15.79 -8.89
N ALA A 25 21.72 14.54 -9.30
CA ALA A 25 20.88 13.45 -8.82
C ALA A 25 20.84 13.54 -7.29
N GLU A 26 19.64 13.56 -6.71
CA GLU A 26 19.49 13.27 -5.29
C GLU A 26 20.20 11.94 -5.00
N PRO A 27 20.88 11.81 -3.86
CA PRO A 27 21.50 10.55 -3.50
C PRO A 27 20.43 9.44 -3.54
N PRO A 28 20.82 8.19 -3.86
CA PRO A 28 19.92 7.06 -3.71
C PRO A 28 19.29 7.11 -2.33
N VAL A 29 18.01 6.75 -2.25
CA VAL A 29 17.19 6.78 -1.02
C VAL A 29 18.05 6.36 0.18
N PRO A 30 18.28 7.26 1.16
CA PRO A 30 19.16 6.97 2.28
C PRO A 30 18.77 5.65 2.94
N GLY A 31 19.71 4.70 3.00
CA GLY A 31 19.52 3.38 3.61
C GLY A 31 19.45 2.21 2.63
N LEU A 32 19.04 2.39 1.37
CA LEU A 32 18.97 1.29 0.39
C LEU A 32 20.27 1.07 -0.41
N GLY A 33 21.42 1.55 0.10
CA GLY A 33 22.71 1.45 -0.60
C GLY A 33 23.58 0.25 -0.17
N ASP A 34 23.32 -0.30 1.02
CA ASP A 34 24.06 -1.46 1.57
C ASP A 34 23.14 -2.67 1.57
N CYS A 35 23.50 -3.68 0.77
CA CYS A 35 22.65 -4.83 0.49
C CYS A 35 23.44 -6.12 0.76
N PRO A 36 23.60 -6.52 2.03
CA PRO A 36 24.30 -7.75 2.39
C PRO A 36 23.64 -8.98 1.77
N LEU A 37 24.42 -10.06 1.69
CA LEU A 37 23.98 -11.34 1.17
C LEU A 37 23.26 -12.13 2.27
N TYR A 38 22.03 -12.56 1.99
CA TYR A 38 21.24 -13.48 2.80
C TYR A 38 20.96 -14.73 1.98
N GLY A 39 21.60 -15.86 2.33
CA GLY A 39 21.60 -17.03 1.44
C GLY A 39 22.34 -16.69 0.15
N ASP A 40 21.61 -16.60 -0.96
CA ASP A 40 22.12 -16.20 -2.28
C ASP A 40 21.45 -14.92 -2.85
N VAL A 41 20.57 -14.27 -2.09
CA VAL A 41 19.94 -12.99 -2.46
C VAL A 41 20.59 -11.82 -1.74
N HIS A 42 20.67 -10.67 -2.41
CA HIS A 42 21.07 -9.40 -1.78
C HIS A 42 19.83 -8.67 -1.30
N ILE A 43 19.79 -8.30 -0.02
CA ILE A 43 18.67 -7.57 0.58
C ILE A 43 19.21 -6.29 1.21
N CYS A 44 18.68 -5.15 0.78
CA CYS A 44 18.95 -3.85 1.39
C CYS A 44 17.87 -3.60 2.45
N SER A 45 18.27 -3.20 3.65
CA SER A 45 17.34 -2.97 4.77
C SER A 45 17.49 -1.54 5.27
N ALA A 46 16.38 -0.84 5.45
CA ALA A 46 16.38 0.54 5.93
C ALA A 46 15.07 0.92 6.61
N GLU A 47 15.15 1.90 7.51
CA GLU A 47 13.98 2.67 7.93
C GLU A 47 13.82 3.88 7.01
N ILE A 48 12.74 3.92 6.25
CA ILE A 48 12.47 4.95 5.24
C ILE A 48 11.27 5.80 5.69
N PRO A 49 11.42 7.12 5.81
CA PRO A 49 10.28 8.00 6.04
C PRO A 49 9.30 7.95 4.86
N SER A 50 8.03 7.70 5.17
CA SER A 50 6.94 7.81 4.22
C SER A 50 6.65 9.27 3.86
N TRP A 51 5.63 9.47 3.04
CA TRP A 51 5.19 10.75 2.51
C TRP A 51 4.84 11.80 3.60
N ASP A 52 4.42 11.35 4.79
CA ASP A 52 4.14 12.17 5.97
C ASP A 52 5.25 12.14 7.04
N GLY A 53 6.38 11.52 6.72
CA GLY A 53 7.52 11.34 7.62
C GLY A 53 7.42 10.14 8.56
N SER A 54 6.31 9.38 8.54
CA SER A 54 6.18 8.16 9.34
C SER A 54 7.25 7.14 8.94
N PRO A 55 7.99 6.55 9.89
CA PRO A 55 9.02 5.56 9.58
C PRO A 55 8.38 4.25 9.08
N LEU A 56 8.94 3.69 8.01
CA LEU A 56 8.60 2.36 7.51
C LEU A 56 9.84 1.49 7.52
N ASP A 57 9.74 0.30 8.12
CA ASP A 57 10.80 -0.71 8.11
C ASP A 57 10.73 -1.50 6.81
N VAL A 58 11.74 -1.33 5.96
CA VAL A 58 11.73 -1.74 4.56
C VAL A 58 12.88 -2.69 4.27
N ASP A 59 12.56 -3.77 3.57
CA ASP A 59 13.51 -4.63 2.90
C ASP A 59 13.30 -4.57 1.38
N LEU A 60 14.40 -4.47 0.64
CA LEU A 60 14.42 -4.53 -0.80
C LEU A 60 15.34 -5.67 -1.23
N THR A 61 14.74 -6.73 -1.76
CA THR A 61 15.50 -7.83 -2.38
C THR A 61 15.86 -7.46 -3.81
N LEU A 62 17.15 -7.46 -4.12
CA LEU A 62 17.67 -7.12 -5.45
C LEU A 62 17.43 -8.28 -6.44
N PRO A 63 17.18 -7.98 -7.72
CA PRO A 63 17.07 -9.01 -8.74
C PRO A 63 18.39 -9.78 -8.86
N GLN A 64 18.32 -11.11 -8.86
CA GLN A 64 19.43 -11.93 -9.32
C GLN A 64 19.48 -11.84 -10.85
N GLN A 65 20.67 -11.65 -11.44
CA GLN A 65 20.79 -11.31 -12.86
C GLN A 65 20.24 -12.42 -13.78
N ALA A 66 18.98 -12.26 -14.19
CA ALA A 66 18.35 -13.01 -15.27
C ALA A 66 18.33 -12.18 -16.57
N GLY A 67 19.52 -11.80 -17.07
CA GLY A 67 19.73 -11.40 -18.46
C GLY A 67 19.03 -10.15 -19.02
N GLY A 68 18.33 -9.36 -18.20
CA GLY A 68 17.66 -8.11 -18.60
C GLY A 68 18.42 -6.85 -18.16
N SER A 69 18.23 -5.74 -18.87
CA SER A 69 18.73 -4.40 -18.47
C SER A 69 17.68 -3.57 -17.74
N ARG A 70 16.47 -4.09 -17.60
CA ARG A 70 15.28 -3.45 -17.02
C ARG A 70 14.55 -4.50 -16.17
N HIS A 71 14.26 -4.16 -14.92
CA HIS A 71 13.72 -5.09 -13.93
C HIS A 71 12.34 -4.63 -13.45
N PRO A 72 11.32 -5.52 -13.43
CA PRO A 72 10.04 -5.22 -12.81
C PRO A 72 10.15 -5.10 -11.28
N LEU A 73 9.15 -4.45 -10.67
CA LEU A 73 8.97 -4.38 -9.23
C LEU A 73 7.82 -5.29 -8.79
N MET A 74 8.05 -6.12 -7.78
CA MET A 74 7.02 -6.85 -7.03
C MET A 74 6.94 -6.26 -5.62
N VAL A 75 5.76 -5.78 -5.22
CA VAL A 75 5.49 -5.39 -3.82
C VAL A 75 4.75 -6.53 -3.14
N MET A 76 5.27 -7.03 -2.01
CA MET A 76 4.68 -8.14 -1.25
C MET A 76 4.27 -7.68 0.15
N LEU A 77 2.96 -7.65 0.40
CA LEU A 77 2.35 -6.99 1.55
C LEU A 77 1.91 -8.01 2.61
N HIS A 78 2.28 -7.76 3.87
CA HIS A 78 1.99 -8.64 4.99
C HIS A 78 0.52 -8.57 5.46
N GLY A 79 0.09 -9.65 6.11
CA GLY A 79 -1.16 -9.85 6.84
C GLY A 79 -1.25 -9.03 8.12
N PHE A 80 -2.43 -8.99 8.74
CA PHE A 80 -2.69 -8.14 9.90
C PHE A 80 -1.79 -8.59 11.08
N ALA A 81 -1.20 -7.64 11.81
CA ALA A 81 -0.28 -7.90 12.92
C ALA A 81 0.98 -8.72 12.56
N ASN A 82 1.31 -8.81 11.27
CA ASN A 82 2.57 -9.38 10.81
C ASN A 82 3.56 -8.27 10.40
N ASN A 83 4.67 -8.63 9.77
CA ASN A 83 5.75 -7.73 9.39
C ASN A 83 6.35 -8.07 8.02
N LYS A 84 7.39 -7.33 7.60
CA LYS A 84 8.06 -7.48 6.29
C LYS A 84 8.50 -8.91 5.96
N HIS A 85 8.81 -9.74 6.97
CA HIS A 85 9.31 -11.10 6.78
C HIS A 85 8.26 -12.08 6.24
N GLU A 86 6.96 -11.73 6.23
CA GLU A 86 5.89 -12.67 5.84
C GLU A 86 6.11 -13.31 4.46
N TRP A 87 6.58 -12.53 3.47
CA TRP A 87 6.81 -13.01 2.12
C TRP A 87 8.30 -13.22 1.81
N GLU A 88 9.13 -13.24 2.84
CA GLU A 88 10.56 -13.42 2.70
C GLU A 88 10.99 -14.86 2.93
N SER A 89 11.94 -15.30 2.14
CA SER A 89 12.59 -16.59 2.25
C SER A 89 14.01 -16.54 1.70
N LEU A 90 14.83 -17.47 2.16
CA LEU A 90 16.18 -17.79 1.66
C LEU A 90 16.13 -18.85 0.55
N THR A 91 14.94 -19.34 0.19
CA THR A 91 14.75 -20.42 -0.80
C THR A 91 13.51 -20.18 -1.67
N ASP A 92 13.45 -20.86 -2.82
CA ASP A 92 12.26 -20.82 -3.68
C ASP A 92 11.07 -21.51 -2.99
N GLU A 93 11.35 -22.51 -2.16
CA GLU A 93 10.34 -23.33 -1.52
C GLU A 93 9.58 -22.65 -0.39
N GLY A 94 10.16 -21.62 0.23
CA GLY A 94 9.53 -20.91 1.35
C GLY A 94 9.23 -21.85 2.52
N ASP A 95 7.99 -21.77 3.00
CA ASP A 95 7.45 -22.63 4.06
C ASP A 95 6.86 -23.97 3.54
N HIS A 96 7.09 -24.31 2.27
CA HIS A 96 6.46 -25.44 1.58
C HIS A 96 4.92 -25.40 1.52
N ALA A 97 4.32 -24.22 1.72
CA ALA A 97 2.89 -24.00 1.69
C ALA A 97 2.53 -22.78 0.82
N ASP A 98 1.95 -21.74 1.40
CA ASP A 98 1.45 -20.58 0.66
C ASP A 98 2.56 -19.66 0.15
N LYS A 99 3.81 -19.88 0.56
CA LYS A 99 5.02 -19.16 0.10
C LYS A 99 5.85 -19.95 -0.91
N TRP A 100 5.44 -21.18 -1.25
CA TRP A 100 6.12 -21.99 -2.26
C TRP A 100 6.06 -21.29 -3.63
N HIS A 101 7.23 -20.91 -4.17
CA HIS A 101 7.36 -20.09 -5.38
C HIS A 101 6.57 -18.76 -5.32
N TRP A 102 6.31 -18.26 -4.11
CA TRP A 102 5.59 -17.01 -3.88
C TRP A 102 6.22 -16.25 -2.71
N ASN A 103 7.50 -15.91 -2.89
CA ASN A 103 8.32 -15.20 -1.93
C ASN A 103 9.38 -14.34 -2.65
N ASN A 104 10.03 -13.46 -1.91
CA ASN A 104 11.05 -12.55 -2.43
C ASN A 104 12.17 -13.25 -3.20
N HIS A 105 12.68 -14.38 -2.71
CA HIS A 105 13.76 -15.13 -3.34
C HIS A 105 13.34 -15.64 -4.72
N TRP A 106 12.16 -16.23 -4.84
CA TRP A 106 11.65 -16.70 -6.13
C TRP A 106 11.52 -15.55 -7.13
N PHE A 107 10.91 -14.43 -6.74
CA PHE A 107 10.76 -13.27 -7.65
C PHE A 107 12.11 -12.63 -8.00
N ALA A 108 13.03 -12.50 -7.03
CA ALA A 108 14.38 -12.00 -7.26
C ALA A 108 15.14 -12.86 -8.28
N ARG A 109 15.03 -14.19 -8.19
CA ARG A 109 15.60 -15.14 -9.17
C ARG A 109 15.01 -15.00 -10.56
N HIS A 110 13.78 -14.49 -10.67
CA HIS A 110 13.13 -14.20 -11.94
C HIS A 110 13.33 -12.74 -12.39
N GLY A 111 14.27 -12.04 -11.77
CA GLY A 111 14.71 -10.71 -12.18
C GLY A 111 13.83 -9.56 -11.68
N PHE A 112 13.04 -9.76 -10.62
CA PHE A 112 12.27 -8.69 -9.97
C PHE A 112 13.09 -8.03 -8.88
N TYR A 113 12.94 -6.72 -8.74
CA TYR A 113 13.06 -6.10 -7.42
C TYR A 113 11.87 -6.54 -6.57
N VAL A 114 12.10 -6.93 -5.32
CA VAL A 114 11.01 -7.29 -4.40
C VAL A 114 11.03 -6.37 -3.20
N LEU A 115 9.97 -5.58 -3.04
CA LEU A 115 9.75 -4.68 -1.93
C LEU A 115 8.85 -5.35 -0.90
N THR A 116 9.36 -5.49 0.31
CA THR A 116 8.67 -5.95 1.52
C THR A 116 8.85 -4.88 2.59
N TYR A 117 7.82 -4.62 3.38
CA TYR A 117 7.93 -3.65 4.47
C TYR A 117 6.90 -3.93 5.55
N THR A 118 7.22 -3.52 6.78
CA THR A 118 6.28 -3.55 7.90
C THR A 118 5.42 -2.29 7.81
N ALA A 119 4.11 -2.46 7.64
CA ALA A 119 3.20 -1.33 7.51
C ALA A 119 3.20 -0.46 8.77
N ARG A 120 2.98 0.85 8.58
CA ARG A 120 2.99 1.83 9.67
C ARG A 120 2.20 1.35 10.89
N GLY A 121 2.77 1.60 12.07
CA GLY A 121 2.19 1.23 13.34
C GLY A 121 2.38 -0.23 13.76
N PHE A 122 2.73 -1.16 12.86
CA PHE A 122 3.13 -2.52 13.25
C PHE A 122 4.63 -2.61 13.59
N LEU A 123 4.98 -3.66 14.33
CA LEU A 123 6.33 -3.93 14.80
C LEU A 123 6.96 -5.10 14.06
N ASP A 124 8.23 -4.95 13.70
CA ASP A 124 9.05 -6.10 13.30
C ASP A 124 9.58 -6.82 14.56
N GLN A 125 8.99 -7.99 14.84
CA GLN A 125 9.41 -8.88 15.94
C GLN A 125 10.62 -9.75 15.57
N GLY A 126 11.21 -9.50 14.39
CA GLY A 126 12.21 -10.33 13.76
C GLY A 126 11.59 -11.56 13.10
N LYS A 127 12.47 -12.37 12.52
CA LYS A 127 12.06 -13.59 11.85
C LYS A 127 11.42 -14.62 12.80
N THR A 128 10.36 -15.26 12.32
CA THR A 128 9.58 -16.31 13.00
C THR A 128 9.76 -17.69 12.35
N ARG A 129 10.27 -17.76 11.12
CA ARG A 129 10.55 -18.99 10.38
C ARG A 129 12.05 -19.17 10.16
N GLU A 130 12.46 -20.42 9.98
CA GLU A 130 13.87 -20.74 9.72
C GLU A 130 14.32 -20.19 8.36
N ASP A 131 13.43 -20.27 7.37
CA ASP A 131 13.69 -19.87 5.98
C ASP A 131 13.70 -18.35 5.77
N GLU A 132 13.22 -17.55 6.72
CA GLU A 132 13.28 -16.09 6.62
C GLU A 132 14.72 -15.56 6.77
N PRO A 133 15.10 -14.52 5.98
CA PRO A 133 16.35 -13.81 6.19
C PRO A 133 16.31 -13.09 7.54
N ASN A 134 17.46 -12.99 8.21
CA ASN A 134 17.56 -12.29 9.49
C ASN A 134 17.98 -10.84 9.28
N THR A 135 17.17 -10.08 8.53
CA THR A 135 17.37 -8.65 8.30
C THR A 135 17.14 -7.87 9.59
N PRO A 136 17.80 -6.70 9.76
CA PRO A 136 17.60 -5.88 10.95
C PRO A 136 16.16 -5.35 11.02
N PRO A 137 15.55 -5.31 12.21
CA PRO A 137 14.24 -4.68 12.38
C PRO A 137 14.35 -3.16 12.33
N GLY A 138 13.23 -2.51 12.03
CA GLY A 138 13.06 -1.06 12.19
C GLY A 138 13.28 -0.58 13.62
N ALA A 139 13.32 0.74 13.81
CA ALA A 139 13.51 1.30 15.13
C ALA A 139 12.35 0.87 16.07
N PRO A 140 12.65 0.45 17.31
CA PRO A 140 11.61 0.08 18.25
C PRO A 140 10.67 1.26 18.52
N PHE A 141 9.40 0.98 18.79
CA PHE A 141 8.42 2.03 19.02
C PHE A 141 8.85 3.02 20.12
N GLY A 142 8.54 4.29 19.90
CA GLY A 142 8.89 5.39 20.82
C GLY A 142 10.38 5.77 20.83
N SER A 143 11.23 5.03 20.10
CA SER A 143 12.62 5.44 19.83
C SER A 143 12.77 6.31 18.59
N TYR A 144 11.68 6.52 17.83
CA TYR A 144 11.66 7.43 16.70
C TYR A 144 11.88 8.87 17.18
N THR A 145 13.03 9.43 16.79
CA THR A 145 13.41 10.82 17.04
C THR A 145 13.48 11.65 15.75
N GLY A 146 12.96 11.11 14.64
CA GLY A 146 13.00 11.74 13.33
C GLY A 146 11.96 12.86 13.15
N PRO A 147 12.04 13.62 12.04
CA PRO A 147 11.01 14.58 11.67
C PRO A 147 9.76 13.85 11.16
N GLY A 148 8.67 13.86 11.94
CA GLY A 148 7.40 13.22 11.58
C GLY A 148 6.61 12.77 12.81
N THR A 149 5.46 12.14 12.58
CA THR A 149 4.72 11.42 13.63
C THR A 149 5.12 9.94 13.62
N PRO A 150 5.14 9.25 14.77
CA PRO A 150 5.20 7.79 14.77
C PRO A 150 4.07 7.24 13.89
N GLY A 151 4.38 6.21 13.10
CA GLY A 151 3.36 5.54 12.30
C GLY A 151 2.35 4.83 13.21
N THR A 152 1.09 4.87 12.82
CA THR A 152 -0.06 4.21 13.47
C THR A 152 -0.78 3.34 12.43
N VAL A 153 -1.46 2.30 12.90
CA VAL A 153 -2.25 1.41 12.06
C VAL A 153 -3.55 2.12 11.68
N HIS A 154 -3.77 2.32 10.39
CA HIS A 154 -5.00 2.87 9.82
C HIS A 154 -5.80 1.81 9.05
N LEU A 155 -5.62 0.51 9.33
CA LEU A 155 -6.42 -0.57 8.73
C LEU A 155 -6.41 -0.58 7.19
N LYS A 156 -5.25 -0.29 6.56
CA LYS A 156 -5.06 -0.16 5.10
C LYS A 156 -5.94 0.92 4.46
N SER A 157 -5.98 2.09 5.08
CA SER A 157 -6.72 3.23 4.55
C SER A 157 -6.09 3.74 3.25
N ARG A 158 -6.93 4.09 2.26
CA ARG A 158 -6.55 4.78 1.02
C ARG A 158 -5.79 6.08 1.28
N ASP A 159 -6.03 6.69 2.44
CA ASP A 159 -5.39 7.94 2.83
C ASP A 159 -4.02 7.79 3.47
N TYR A 160 -3.63 6.57 3.86
CA TYR A 160 -2.40 6.29 4.61
C TYR A 160 -1.61 5.13 3.96
N GLU A 161 -1.86 3.87 4.34
CA GLU A 161 -1.00 2.76 3.91
C GLU A 161 -0.96 2.55 2.39
N ILE A 162 -2.05 2.86 1.67
CA ILE A 162 -2.03 2.83 0.20
C ILE A 162 -1.02 3.85 -0.36
N LYS A 163 -0.93 5.04 0.24
CA LYS A 163 0.07 6.06 -0.12
C LYS A 163 1.47 5.63 0.32
N ASP A 164 1.62 4.90 1.43
CA ASP A 164 2.91 4.33 1.83
C ASP A 164 3.48 3.38 0.77
N THR A 165 2.65 2.44 0.28
CA THR A 165 3.06 1.52 -0.78
C THR A 165 3.53 2.30 -2.01
N GLN A 166 2.72 3.27 -2.46
CA GLN A 166 3.06 4.06 -3.65
C GLN A 166 4.32 4.91 -3.44
N TRP A 167 4.50 5.49 -2.26
CA TRP A 167 5.67 6.28 -1.89
C TRP A 167 6.94 5.42 -1.89
N LEU A 168 6.94 4.31 -1.15
CA LEU A 168 8.09 3.41 -1.08
C LEU A 168 8.46 2.86 -2.46
N ALA A 169 7.47 2.41 -3.24
CA ALA A 169 7.70 1.91 -4.58
C ALA A 169 8.33 2.98 -5.49
N ALA A 170 7.85 4.22 -5.43
CA ALA A 170 8.39 5.32 -6.24
C ALA A 170 9.80 5.72 -5.78
N MET A 171 10.08 5.68 -4.48
CA MET A 171 11.41 5.88 -3.90
C MET A 171 12.40 4.81 -4.40
N VAL A 172 12.02 3.53 -4.39
CA VAL A 172 12.83 2.43 -4.96
C VAL A 172 13.06 2.67 -6.46
N ALA A 173 12.02 3.00 -7.23
CA ALA A 173 12.15 3.27 -8.66
C ALA A 173 13.06 4.46 -8.98
N ALA A 174 13.09 5.48 -8.11
CA ALA A 174 14.02 6.60 -8.23
C ALA A 174 15.47 6.21 -7.87
N ALA A 175 15.66 5.31 -6.92
CA ALA A 175 16.98 4.86 -6.47
C ALA A 175 17.69 3.93 -7.46
N TYR A 176 16.95 3.10 -8.20
CA TYR A 176 17.49 2.09 -9.10
C TYR A 176 17.11 2.37 -10.55
N SER A 177 18.06 2.89 -11.34
CA SER A 177 17.83 3.34 -12.71
C SER A 177 17.42 2.24 -13.70
N ASP A 178 17.69 0.99 -13.35
CA ASP A 178 17.33 -0.21 -14.09
C ASP A 178 15.98 -0.81 -13.66
N LEU A 179 15.34 -0.30 -12.61
CA LEU A 179 13.93 -0.62 -12.32
C LEU A 179 13.02 0.01 -13.38
N ASP A 180 12.07 -0.76 -13.90
CA ASP A 180 11.10 -0.27 -14.88
C ASP A 180 9.84 0.26 -14.17
N PRO A 181 9.61 1.59 -14.14
CA PRO A 181 8.44 2.16 -13.48
C PRO A 181 7.13 1.76 -14.16
N ASN A 182 7.18 1.19 -15.37
CA ASN A 182 6.01 0.70 -16.07
C ASN A 182 5.70 -0.77 -15.79
N SER A 183 6.50 -1.47 -14.99
CA SER A 183 6.37 -2.91 -14.78
C SER A 183 6.26 -3.21 -13.28
N VAL A 184 5.16 -2.77 -12.67
CA VAL A 184 4.89 -2.99 -11.24
C VAL A 184 3.83 -4.06 -11.05
N ALA A 185 4.05 -4.95 -10.08
CA ALA A 185 3.09 -5.91 -9.58
C ALA A 185 2.94 -5.77 -8.06
N VAL A 186 1.75 -6.09 -7.54
CA VAL A 186 1.49 -6.11 -6.09
C VAL A 186 0.79 -7.40 -5.69
N SER A 187 1.17 -7.95 -4.54
CA SER A 187 0.51 -9.10 -3.93
C SER A 187 0.53 -8.96 -2.41
N GLY A 188 -0.37 -9.69 -1.76
CA GLY A 188 -0.39 -9.82 -0.31
C GLY A 188 -1.49 -10.78 0.13
N GLY A 189 -1.31 -11.34 1.31
CA GLY A 189 -2.30 -12.21 1.95
C GLY A 189 -3.16 -11.42 2.93
N SER A 190 -4.44 -11.79 3.04
CA SER A 190 -5.35 -11.26 4.07
C SER A 190 -5.34 -9.73 4.09
N TYR A 191 -4.69 -9.10 5.08
CA TYR A 191 -4.49 -7.65 5.21
C TYR A 191 -3.78 -7.01 4.03
N GLY A 192 -2.66 -7.58 3.60
CA GLY A 192 -1.98 -7.17 2.36
C GLY A 192 -2.80 -7.49 1.10
N GLY A 193 -3.70 -8.47 1.18
CA GLY A 193 -4.64 -8.79 0.11
C GLY A 193 -5.70 -7.71 -0.09
N GLY A 194 -6.26 -7.19 1.01
CA GLY A 194 -7.18 -6.05 0.97
C GLY A 194 -6.52 -4.79 0.40
N GLU A 195 -5.29 -4.49 0.83
CA GLU A 195 -4.49 -3.41 0.24
C GLU A 195 -4.21 -3.64 -1.24
N SER A 196 -3.85 -4.86 -1.65
CA SER A 196 -3.61 -5.19 -3.06
C SER A 196 -4.84 -4.89 -3.94
N TRP A 197 -6.05 -5.12 -3.42
CA TRP A 197 -7.29 -4.76 -4.11
C TRP A 197 -7.48 -3.25 -4.22
N THR A 198 -7.23 -2.48 -3.15
CA THR A 198 -7.36 -1.02 -3.17
C THR A 198 -6.27 -0.38 -4.05
N LEU A 199 -5.07 -0.96 -4.13
CA LEU A 199 -4.05 -0.53 -5.08
C LEU A 199 -4.44 -0.86 -6.53
N ALA A 200 -5.16 -1.96 -6.76
CA ALA A 200 -5.65 -2.34 -8.08
C ALA A 200 -6.69 -1.35 -8.64
N SER A 201 -7.41 -0.62 -7.79
CA SER A 201 -8.30 0.47 -8.24
C SER A 201 -7.54 1.67 -8.80
N GLN A 202 -6.21 1.68 -8.75
CA GLN A 202 -5.35 2.75 -9.28
C GLN A 202 -4.30 2.19 -10.25
N ALA A 203 -4.61 2.19 -11.56
CA ALA A 203 -3.66 1.69 -12.58
C ALA A 203 -2.36 2.50 -12.73
N SER A 204 -2.42 3.79 -12.37
CA SER A 204 -1.27 4.68 -12.31
C SER A 204 -1.12 5.19 -10.88
N TRP A 205 -0.02 4.84 -10.22
CA TRP A 205 0.30 5.31 -8.88
C TRP A 205 0.95 6.67 -8.96
N ARG A 206 0.15 7.71 -8.68
CA ARG A 206 0.53 9.12 -8.81
C ARG A 206 0.77 9.80 -7.46
N SER A 207 0.24 9.25 -6.37
CA SER A 207 0.22 9.95 -5.08
C SER A 207 1.61 10.39 -4.61
N ALA A 208 2.65 9.58 -4.86
CA ALA A 208 4.03 9.93 -4.57
C ALA A 208 4.57 11.06 -5.47
N HIS A 209 4.30 11.02 -6.77
CA HIS A 209 4.70 12.05 -7.74
C HIS A 209 3.99 13.39 -7.48
N ASP A 210 2.71 13.35 -7.15
CA ASP A 210 1.92 14.56 -6.89
C ASP A 210 2.43 15.30 -5.63
N GLN A 211 2.93 14.54 -4.65
CA GLN A 211 3.58 15.08 -3.46
C GLN A 211 5.02 15.51 -3.71
N ASN A 212 5.78 14.72 -4.46
CA ASN A 212 7.15 15.03 -4.87
C ASN A 212 7.36 14.75 -6.37
N PRO A 213 7.36 15.80 -7.23
CA PRO A 213 7.49 15.63 -8.68
C PRO A 213 8.81 15.01 -9.16
N ALA A 214 9.81 14.88 -8.28
CA ALA A 214 11.05 14.16 -8.59
C ALA A 214 10.85 12.63 -8.61
N LEU A 215 9.84 12.11 -7.91
CA LEU A 215 9.52 10.69 -7.89
C LEU A 215 8.75 10.29 -9.15
N PRO A 216 8.99 9.10 -9.73
CA PRO A 216 8.29 8.67 -10.93
C PRO A 216 6.84 8.28 -10.64
N VAL A 217 5.96 8.50 -11.62
CA VAL A 217 4.65 7.83 -11.66
C VAL A 217 4.87 6.37 -12.02
N LEU A 218 4.33 5.47 -11.21
CA LEU A 218 4.42 4.03 -11.46
C LEU A 218 3.17 3.49 -12.13
N GLN A 219 3.33 2.47 -12.97
CA GLN A 219 2.23 1.83 -13.67
C GLN A 219 2.05 0.40 -13.17
N LEU A 220 0.94 0.18 -12.46
CA LEU A 220 0.56 -1.14 -12.00
C LEU A 220 0.11 -1.98 -13.20
N GLN A 221 0.68 -3.17 -13.34
CA GLN A 221 0.35 -4.12 -14.39
C GLN A 221 -0.57 -5.22 -13.86
N VAL A 222 -0.24 -5.74 -12.68
CA VAL A 222 -0.92 -6.89 -12.09
C VAL A 222 -1.09 -6.72 -10.59
N ALA A 223 -2.28 -7.02 -10.08
CA ALA A 223 -2.54 -7.23 -8.67
C ALA A 223 -2.90 -8.70 -8.40
N ILE A 224 -2.32 -9.29 -7.36
CA ILE A 224 -2.57 -10.67 -6.94
C ILE A 224 -2.98 -10.71 -5.45
N PRO A 225 -4.23 -10.30 -5.12
CA PRO A 225 -4.76 -10.39 -3.76
C PRO A 225 -5.01 -11.85 -3.33
N LYS A 226 -4.40 -12.31 -2.24
CA LYS A 226 -4.59 -13.65 -1.67
C LYS A 226 -5.51 -13.60 -0.45
N TYR A 227 -6.55 -14.45 -0.46
CA TYR A 227 -7.63 -14.55 0.54
C TYR A 227 -8.02 -13.18 1.15
N PRO A 228 -8.38 -12.20 0.29
CA PRO A 228 -8.45 -10.80 0.67
C PRO A 228 -9.87 -10.39 1.10
N TRP A 229 -10.09 -9.08 1.26
CA TRP A 229 -11.41 -8.46 1.16
C TRP A 229 -11.44 -7.42 0.03
N THR A 230 -12.64 -7.09 -0.44
CA THR A 230 -12.92 -5.90 -1.26
C THR A 230 -13.77 -4.86 -0.49
N ASP A 231 -14.37 -5.26 0.63
CA ASP A 231 -15.09 -4.43 1.59
C ASP A 231 -14.69 -4.90 3.00
N LEU A 232 -13.93 -4.06 3.74
CA LEU A 232 -13.40 -4.42 5.06
C LEU A 232 -14.54 -4.55 6.08
N ALA A 233 -15.47 -3.60 6.07
CA ALA A 233 -16.65 -3.63 6.94
C ALA A 233 -17.44 -4.93 6.74
N TYR A 234 -17.69 -5.34 5.49
CA TYR A 234 -18.37 -6.61 5.19
C TYR A 234 -17.58 -7.82 5.68
N SER A 235 -16.25 -7.79 5.55
CA SER A 235 -15.40 -8.90 5.99
C SER A 235 -15.50 -9.16 7.50
N LEU A 236 -15.65 -8.10 8.30
CA LEU A 236 -15.75 -8.12 9.76
C LEU A 236 -17.18 -8.31 10.26
N ALA A 237 -18.15 -7.70 9.59
CA ALA A 237 -19.56 -7.71 9.95
C ALA A 237 -20.41 -8.03 8.72
N PRO A 238 -20.54 -9.30 8.28
CA PRO A 238 -21.33 -9.63 7.09
C PRO A 238 -22.86 -9.54 7.34
N ASN A 239 -23.65 -9.66 6.26
CA ASN A 239 -25.12 -9.71 6.29
C ASN A 239 -25.83 -8.38 6.62
N GLY A 240 -25.22 -7.24 6.31
CA GLY A 240 -25.88 -5.93 6.42
C GLY A 240 -26.92 -5.72 5.34
N HIS A 241 -26.54 -5.89 4.07
CA HIS A 241 -27.49 -5.78 2.95
C HIS A 241 -27.08 -6.65 1.75
N LYS A 242 -28.02 -6.92 0.84
CA LYS A 242 -27.70 -7.53 -0.46
C LYS A 242 -27.04 -6.48 -1.35
N GLY A 243 -25.87 -6.77 -1.90
CA GLY A 243 -25.15 -5.83 -2.76
C GLY A 243 -25.85 -5.61 -4.10
N PRO A 244 -25.38 -4.63 -4.89
CA PRO A 244 -26.07 -4.10 -6.06
C PRO A 244 -26.10 -5.06 -7.26
N PHE A 245 -25.30 -6.13 -7.25
CA PHE A 245 -25.29 -7.12 -8.32
C PHE A 245 -26.49 -8.07 -8.15
N ASP A 246 -27.55 -7.79 -8.93
CA ASP A 246 -28.77 -8.58 -8.91
C ASP A 246 -28.49 -10.08 -9.16
N GLY A 247 -29.36 -10.93 -8.63
CA GLY A 247 -29.29 -12.38 -8.87
C GLY A 247 -28.25 -13.19 -8.08
N THR A 248 -27.21 -12.59 -7.47
CA THR A 248 -26.26 -13.36 -6.64
C THR A 248 -26.54 -13.22 -5.14
N ILE A 249 -26.59 -14.33 -4.42
CA ILE A 249 -26.69 -14.34 -2.94
C ILE A 249 -25.37 -13.96 -2.25
N TYR A 250 -24.30 -13.80 -3.04
CA TYR A 250 -22.94 -13.53 -2.57
C TYR A 250 -22.53 -12.05 -2.70
N SER A 251 -23.32 -11.23 -3.39
CA SER A 251 -23.13 -9.78 -3.36
C SER A 251 -23.71 -9.24 -2.06
N SER A 252 -22.86 -8.64 -1.23
CA SER A 252 -23.25 -7.94 0.00
C SER A 252 -22.30 -6.76 0.19
N SER A 253 -22.84 -5.65 0.68
CA SER A 253 -22.09 -4.43 0.96
C SER A 253 -22.58 -3.84 2.28
N GLN A 254 -21.67 -3.17 2.99
CA GLN A 254 -21.95 -2.47 4.25
C GLN A 254 -22.16 -0.95 4.06
N GLY A 255 -22.19 -0.50 2.81
CA GLY A 255 -22.53 0.85 2.38
C GLY A 255 -23.04 0.86 0.94
N SER A 256 -23.49 2.02 0.48
CA SER A 256 -23.87 2.27 -0.92
C SER A 256 -22.66 2.65 -1.76
N THR A 257 -22.52 2.07 -2.96
CA THR A 257 -21.45 2.46 -3.91
C THR A 257 -21.79 3.72 -4.70
N THR A 258 -22.95 4.33 -4.45
CA THR A 258 -23.36 5.57 -5.13
C THR A 258 -23.22 6.79 -4.24
N THR A 259 -22.70 6.60 -3.01
CA THR A 259 -22.46 7.66 -2.04
C THR A 259 -21.14 7.42 -1.33
N ASP A 260 -20.25 8.41 -1.38
CA ASP A 260 -18.93 8.35 -0.74
C ASP A 260 -19.02 8.43 0.79
N SER A 261 -20.22 8.48 1.38
CA SER A 261 -20.43 8.47 2.83
C SER A 261 -20.49 7.06 3.42
N GLY A 262 -20.54 6.01 2.60
CA GLY A 262 -20.72 4.63 3.06
C GLY A 262 -22.07 4.37 3.76
N GLU A 263 -23.05 5.26 3.58
CA GLU A 263 -24.35 5.22 4.26
C GLU A 263 -25.33 4.23 3.59
N GLU A 264 -26.62 4.32 3.98
CA GLU A 264 -27.79 3.63 3.41
C GLU A 264 -27.97 2.15 3.79
N ASN A 265 -26.91 1.36 3.89
CA ASN A 265 -27.01 -0.06 4.25
C ASN A 265 -26.75 -0.28 5.75
N PRO A 266 -27.57 -1.08 6.47
CA PRO A 266 -27.37 -1.31 7.89
C PRO A 266 -26.09 -2.11 8.15
N VAL A 267 -25.44 -1.87 9.29
CA VAL A 267 -24.28 -2.67 9.70
C VAL A 267 -24.70 -4.13 9.88
N GLY A 268 -23.90 -5.04 9.35
CA GLY A 268 -24.12 -6.48 9.48
C GLY A 268 -23.82 -7.01 10.89
N VAL A 269 -23.79 -8.33 11.03
CA VAL A 269 -23.50 -8.99 12.30
C VAL A 269 -21.99 -9.15 12.46
N VAL A 270 -21.41 -8.43 13.42
CA VAL A 270 -19.97 -8.53 13.72
C VAL A 270 -19.56 -9.95 14.07
N LYS A 271 -18.49 -10.43 13.43
CA LYS A 271 -17.76 -11.64 13.81
C LYS A 271 -16.93 -11.34 15.06
N TYR A 272 -17.58 -11.38 16.23
CA TYR A 272 -16.96 -11.00 17.50
C TYR A 272 -15.60 -11.66 17.75
N SER A 273 -15.47 -12.97 17.50
CA SER A 273 -14.21 -13.69 17.68
C SER A 273 -13.07 -13.17 16.80
N TYR A 274 -13.37 -12.81 15.55
CA TYR A 274 -12.38 -12.26 14.62
C TYR A 274 -12.02 -10.81 14.98
N ALA A 275 -13.02 -9.96 15.20
CA ALA A 275 -12.78 -8.55 15.52
C ALA A 275 -12.01 -8.38 16.84
N THR A 276 -12.35 -9.14 17.88
CA THR A 276 -11.61 -9.16 19.16
C THR A 276 -10.23 -9.76 19.02
N GLY A 277 -10.07 -10.85 18.24
CA GLY A 277 -8.76 -11.44 17.97
C GLY A 277 -7.81 -10.45 17.30
N PHE A 278 -8.23 -9.87 16.18
CA PHE A 278 -7.45 -8.87 15.45
C PHE A 278 -7.19 -7.62 16.30
N PHE A 279 -8.15 -7.13 17.07
CA PHE A 279 -7.88 -5.99 17.94
C PHE A 279 -6.82 -6.30 19.01
N GLY A 280 -6.84 -7.51 19.57
CA GLY A 280 -5.83 -7.98 20.52
C GLY A 280 -4.44 -8.09 19.91
N GLU A 281 -4.33 -8.71 18.73
CA GLU A 281 -3.08 -8.82 17.97
C GLU A 281 -2.54 -7.45 17.56
N GLY A 282 -3.42 -6.54 17.10
CA GLY A 282 -3.03 -5.19 16.69
C GLY A 282 -2.49 -4.33 17.84
N ILE A 283 -2.88 -4.61 19.08
CA ILE A 283 -2.29 -3.99 20.29
C ILE A 283 -0.99 -4.70 20.70
N ALA A 284 -0.89 -6.01 20.48
CA ALA A 284 0.29 -6.77 20.84
C ALA A 284 1.48 -6.44 19.92
N ASP A 285 1.20 -6.29 18.63
CA ASP A 285 2.20 -6.14 17.57
C ASP A 285 2.14 -4.77 16.88
N GLY A 286 1.41 -3.81 17.44
CA GLY A 286 1.34 -2.47 16.89
C GLY A 286 0.55 -1.44 17.69
N PHE A 287 0.24 -0.33 17.04
CA PHE A 287 -0.43 0.83 17.63
C PHE A 287 -1.49 1.36 16.69
N PHE A 288 -2.75 1.29 17.09
CA PHE A 288 -3.85 1.84 16.31
C PHE A 288 -3.87 3.37 16.31
N GLU A 289 -4.36 3.93 15.20
CA GLU A 289 -4.72 5.33 15.16
C GLU A 289 -5.79 5.67 16.21
N THR A 290 -5.65 6.85 16.81
CA THR A 290 -6.59 7.43 17.78
C THR A 290 -7.23 8.72 17.27
N THR A 291 -6.66 9.38 16.26
CA THR A 291 -7.18 10.58 15.58
C THR A 291 -6.59 10.75 14.17
N PRO A 292 -7.39 11.03 13.12
CA PRO A 292 -8.82 11.36 13.16
C PRO A 292 -9.72 10.13 13.23
N GLU A 293 -9.19 8.93 12.98
CA GLU A 293 -9.94 7.67 12.97
C GLU A 293 -9.70 6.90 14.29
N PRO A 294 -10.60 7.01 15.28
CA PRO A 294 -10.35 6.48 16.61
C PRO A 294 -10.64 4.98 16.66
N ILE A 295 -9.78 4.16 16.05
CA ILE A 295 -9.98 2.70 15.91
C ILE A 295 -10.26 2.02 17.27
N PRO A 296 -9.56 2.34 18.39
CA PRO A 296 -9.92 1.80 19.69
C PRO A 296 -11.33 2.14 20.16
N ALA A 297 -11.83 3.35 19.82
CA ALA A 297 -13.20 3.73 20.12
C ALA A 297 -14.18 2.99 19.21
N TRP A 298 -13.88 2.85 17.92
CA TRP A 298 -14.68 2.05 16.99
C TRP A 298 -14.83 0.61 17.47
N TYR A 299 -13.75 -0.01 17.96
CA TYR A 299 -13.80 -1.34 18.55
C TYR A 299 -14.68 -1.38 19.81
N ALA A 300 -14.51 -0.43 20.72
CA ALA A 300 -15.28 -0.37 21.96
C ALA A 300 -16.79 -0.24 21.70
N ASP A 301 -17.20 0.57 20.72
CA ASP A 301 -18.61 0.74 20.40
C ASP A 301 -19.13 -0.42 19.51
N ALA A 302 -18.54 -0.65 18.34
CA ALA A 302 -19.10 -1.58 17.36
C ALA A 302 -18.93 -3.07 17.73
N VAL A 303 -17.92 -3.41 18.53
CA VAL A 303 -17.63 -4.81 18.89
C VAL A 303 -17.99 -5.11 20.34
N VAL A 304 -17.60 -4.24 21.29
CA VAL A 304 -17.84 -4.51 22.73
C VAL A 304 -19.25 -4.12 23.15
N ALA A 305 -19.74 -2.94 22.77
CA ALA A 305 -21.14 -2.57 23.03
C ALA A 305 -22.09 -3.29 22.06
N GLY A 306 -21.74 -3.32 20.77
CA GLY A 306 -22.44 -4.09 19.75
C GLY A 306 -23.82 -3.52 19.40
N ASP A 307 -24.69 -4.41 18.92
CA ASP A 307 -26.05 -4.06 18.49
C ASP A 307 -26.96 -3.53 19.62
N PRO A 308 -27.90 -2.61 19.30
CA PRO A 308 -28.21 -2.11 17.96
C PRO A 308 -27.28 -0.97 17.51
N TYR A 309 -26.71 -1.10 16.31
CA TYR A 309 -25.88 -0.07 15.67
C TYR A 309 -26.70 1.17 15.24
N ASP A 310 -27.82 0.93 14.56
CA ASP A 310 -28.75 1.98 14.10
C ASP A 310 -29.83 2.33 15.15
N GLY A 311 -29.70 1.78 16.35
CA GLY A 311 -30.57 2.08 17.49
C GLY A 311 -30.15 3.37 18.17
N GLY A 312 -30.31 4.49 17.46
CA GLY A 312 -29.98 5.82 17.98
C GLY A 312 -30.68 6.07 19.31
N SER A 313 -29.96 6.65 20.27
CA SER A 313 -30.62 7.45 21.30
C SER A 313 -30.83 8.83 20.67
N PRO A 314 -32.08 9.26 20.42
CA PRO A 314 -32.31 10.60 19.89
C PRO A 314 -31.61 11.62 20.79
N ASN A 315 -30.76 12.48 20.21
CA ASN A 315 -29.86 13.44 20.89
C ASN A 315 -28.55 12.88 21.47
N SER A 316 -27.94 11.87 20.83
CA SER A 316 -26.56 11.46 21.12
C SER A 316 -25.69 11.61 19.87
N ASP A 317 -24.40 11.92 20.05
CA ASP A 317 -23.38 11.95 18.98
C ASP A 317 -23.10 10.55 18.38
N ARG A 318 -23.87 9.54 18.78
CA ARG A 318 -23.70 8.14 18.37
C ARG A 318 -24.03 7.92 16.90
N ASP A 319 -25.04 8.61 16.37
CA ASP A 319 -25.41 8.47 14.96
C ASP A 319 -24.29 9.02 14.06
N ASP A 320 -23.68 10.14 14.45
CA ASP A 320 -22.50 10.70 13.78
C ASP A 320 -21.29 9.76 13.88
N PHE A 321 -21.06 9.17 15.06
CA PHE A 321 -19.98 8.22 15.28
C PHE A 321 -20.12 6.94 14.43
N ILE A 322 -21.33 6.38 14.32
CA ILE A 322 -21.60 5.19 13.50
C ILE A 322 -21.44 5.53 12.01
N ARG A 323 -21.86 6.71 11.58
CA ARG A 323 -21.60 7.19 10.21
C ARG A 323 -20.10 7.26 9.93
N ASP A 324 -19.33 7.89 10.82
CA ASP A 324 -17.88 8.04 10.65
C ASP A 324 -17.17 6.67 10.63
N LEU A 325 -17.58 5.74 11.49
CA LEU A 325 -17.11 4.36 11.48
C LEU A 325 -17.43 3.65 10.17
N ARG A 326 -18.67 3.78 9.68
CA ARG A 326 -19.14 3.11 8.47
C ARG A 326 -18.35 3.63 7.26
N HIS A 327 -18.30 4.96 7.07
CA HIS A 327 -17.48 5.62 6.07
C HIS A 327 -16.01 5.16 6.12
N GLY A 328 -15.41 5.15 7.31
CA GLY A 328 -14.02 4.72 7.48
C GLY A 328 -13.80 3.25 7.07
N LEU A 329 -14.65 2.33 7.52
CA LEU A 329 -14.47 0.90 7.24
C LEU A 329 -14.92 0.48 5.83
N THR A 330 -15.70 1.30 5.12
CA THR A 330 -16.11 1.05 3.73
C THR A 330 -15.25 1.84 2.76
N GLU A 331 -15.53 3.13 2.61
CA GLU A 331 -14.98 4.03 1.60
C GLU A 331 -13.45 3.99 1.66
N LEU A 332 -12.90 4.27 2.84
CA LEU A 332 -11.46 4.42 2.96
C LEU A 332 -10.70 3.09 2.85
N ARG A 333 -11.35 1.92 2.96
CA ARG A 333 -10.68 0.61 3.14
C ARG A 333 -11.21 -0.51 2.25
N GLY A 334 -12.09 -0.18 1.32
CA GLY A 334 -12.73 -1.14 0.43
C GLY A 334 -12.55 -0.76 -1.03
N ALA A 335 -11.86 -1.60 -1.79
CA ALA A 335 -11.75 -1.47 -3.24
C ALA A 335 -13.11 -1.43 -3.95
N PHE A 336 -14.15 -2.01 -3.33
CA PHE A 336 -15.52 -1.98 -3.82
C PHE A 336 -16.11 -0.56 -3.93
N TYR A 337 -15.63 0.37 -3.10
CA TYR A 337 -16.07 1.76 -3.03
C TYR A 337 -15.05 2.74 -3.65
N GLN A 338 -14.31 2.30 -4.68
CA GLN A 338 -13.35 3.14 -5.40
C GLN A 338 -13.87 3.43 -6.80
N ASP A 339 -15.16 3.71 -6.95
CA ASP A 339 -15.86 3.77 -8.23
C ASP A 339 -15.32 4.89 -9.13
N GLU A 340 -14.97 6.07 -8.60
CA GLU A 340 -14.22 7.07 -9.37
C GLU A 340 -12.90 6.51 -9.94
N SER A 341 -12.12 5.80 -9.12
CA SER A 341 -10.82 5.27 -9.57
C SER A 341 -10.98 4.14 -10.60
N TRP A 342 -12.00 3.29 -10.43
CA TRP A 342 -12.35 2.27 -11.42
C TRP A 342 -12.89 2.89 -12.73
N ALA A 343 -13.71 3.94 -12.63
CA ALA A 343 -14.26 4.65 -13.78
C ALA A 343 -13.14 5.34 -14.59
N GLU A 344 -12.12 5.88 -13.95
CA GLU A 344 -10.94 6.46 -14.62
C GLU A 344 -10.13 5.43 -15.42
N GLN A 345 -10.12 4.16 -14.97
CA GLN A 345 -9.44 3.06 -15.67
C GLN A 345 -10.24 2.53 -16.86
N ALA A 346 -11.58 2.52 -16.76
CA ALA A 346 -12.46 1.89 -17.72
C ALA A 346 -12.25 2.44 -19.14
N GLY A 347 -11.82 1.58 -20.07
CA GLY A 347 -11.53 1.98 -21.46
C GLY A 347 -10.23 2.78 -21.64
N ASN A 348 -9.37 2.84 -20.61
CA ASN A 348 -8.06 3.47 -20.65
C ASN A 348 -6.94 2.47 -20.31
N ARG A 349 -6.44 2.48 -19.07
CA ARG A 349 -5.40 1.57 -18.59
C ARG A 349 -5.99 0.71 -17.48
N GLU A 350 -6.17 -0.57 -17.77
CA GLU A 350 -6.73 -1.53 -16.82
C GLU A 350 -5.63 -2.38 -16.19
N VAL A 351 -5.78 -2.69 -14.91
CA VAL A 351 -4.90 -3.60 -14.15
C VAL A 351 -5.42 -5.04 -14.29
N ALA A 352 -4.53 -6.00 -14.58
CA ALA A 352 -4.91 -7.40 -14.51
C ALA A 352 -5.02 -7.86 -13.04
N ILE A 353 -6.12 -8.50 -12.67
CA ILE A 353 -6.35 -8.93 -11.29
C ILE A 353 -6.53 -10.45 -11.23
N PHE A 354 -5.65 -11.12 -10.47
CA PHE A 354 -5.71 -12.55 -10.22
C PHE A 354 -5.96 -12.80 -8.74
N SER A 355 -7.22 -12.66 -8.30
CA SER A 355 -7.56 -12.90 -6.90
C SER A 355 -7.59 -14.39 -6.58
N ILE A 356 -6.91 -14.77 -5.51
CA ILE A 356 -6.87 -16.14 -4.99
C ILE A 356 -7.78 -16.17 -3.77
N SER A 357 -8.86 -16.93 -3.82
CA SER A 357 -9.73 -17.17 -2.67
C SER A 357 -9.48 -18.56 -2.10
N ASP A 358 -9.40 -18.67 -0.77
CA ASP A 358 -9.38 -19.99 -0.14
C ASP A 358 -10.80 -20.56 -0.15
N SER A 359 -11.01 -21.63 -0.91
CA SER A 359 -12.20 -22.46 -0.77
C SER A 359 -11.86 -23.61 0.18
N SER A 360 -12.08 -23.40 1.47
CA SER A 360 -12.18 -24.55 2.38
C SER A 360 -13.39 -25.37 1.92
N ARG A 361 -13.13 -26.50 1.26
CA ARG A 361 -14.14 -27.56 1.14
C ARG A 361 -14.33 -28.13 2.53
N THR A 362 -15.27 -27.55 3.27
CA THR A 362 -15.81 -28.14 4.49
C THR A 362 -16.76 -29.28 4.14
#